data_AF-A0A2P7TAD3-F1
#
_entry.id   AF-A0A2P7TAD3-F1
#
_cell.length_a   1.000
_cell.length_b   1.000
_cell.length_c   1.000
_cell.angle_alpha   90.00
_cell.angle_beta   90.00
_cell.angle_gamma   90.00
#
_symmetry.space_group_name_H-M   'P 1'
#
loop_
_entity.id
_entity.type
_entity.pdbx_description
1 polymer ?
#
loop_
_entity_poly.entity_id
_entity_poly.type
_entity_poly.pdbx_seq_one_letter_code
_entity_poly.pdbx_strand_id
1 'polypeptide(L)'
;MQLYLDTYGAWLGVSNGMFVVKNRGKDQKHLFAVRNVRAIYLSNGVAVSTGALWLAMRNQIPVLLVNHMGQAEGQVWSGQFGSIATIRKQQAIFSGHPKALEWLQHLMLQKIKHQKALLHKFEKLPDKPEAYRQQLPQTIQVMKNMEERFANWKYPTLPIKPQEIWIQATASFRGWEGNASKYYFKSLATLLPPQFAYTGRSRHPAYDPFNSLLNYLYGMTYSMA
;
A
#
# COMPACT_ATOMS: atom_id res chain seq x y z
N MET A 1 7.55 6.23 15.63
CA MET A 1 8.32 5.06 15.17
C MET A 1 7.40 3.86 15.06
N GLN A 2 7.76 2.90 14.22
CA GLN A 2 7.09 1.59 14.13
C GLN A 2 8.03 0.55 14.74
N LEU A 3 7.51 -0.36 15.55
CA LEU A 3 8.31 -1.46 16.12
C LEU A 3 8.06 -2.72 15.29
N TYR A 4 9.12 -3.26 14.69
CA TYR A 4 9.08 -4.55 13.99
C TYR A 4 9.77 -5.60 14.85
N LEU A 5 9.00 -6.58 15.31
CA LEU A 5 9.52 -7.74 16.05
C LEU A 5 9.36 -8.96 15.15
N ASP A 6 10.45 -9.33 14.49
CA ASP A 6 10.53 -10.40 13.50
C ASP A 6 11.52 -11.52 13.86
N THR A 7 12.17 -11.39 15.01
CA THR A 7 13.15 -12.36 15.48
C THR A 7 12.44 -13.48 16.25
N TYR A 8 12.69 -14.73 15.87
CA TYR A 8 12.07 -15.89 16.52
C TYR A 8 12.35 -15.94 18.03
N GLY A 9 11.28 -16.08 18.81
CA GLY A 9 11.33 -16.10 20.26
C GLY A 9 11.65 -14.75 20.92
N ALA A 10 11.64 -13.63 20.17
CA ALA A 10 11.65 -12.32 20.80
C ALA A 10 10.37 -12.13 21.64
N TRP A 11 10.46 -11.27 22.64
CA TRP A 11 9.41 -11.04 23.62
C TRP A 11 9.09 -9.55 23.76
N LEU A 12 7.80 -9.22 23.71
CA LEU A 12 7.27 -7.89 23.95
C LEU A 12 6.53 -7.82 25.28
N GLY A 13 6.98 -6.91 26.15
CA GLY A 13 6.43 -6.69 27.48
C GLY A 13 6.23 -5.24 27.84
N VAL A 14 5.96 -5.02 29.13
CA VAL A 14 5.89 -3.69 29.73
C VAL A 14 6.86 -3.59 30.90
N SER A 15 7.57 -2.48 31.00
CA SER A 15 8.40 -2.12 32.15
C SER A 15 8.30 -0.63 32.37
N ASN A 16 7.95 -0.21 33.58
CA ASN A 16 7.81 1.21 33.96
C ASN A 16 6.91 2.02 32.99
N GLY A 17 5.79 1.43 32.57
CA GLY A 17 4.84 2.05 31.63
C GLY A 17 5.35 2.20 30.19
N MET A 18 6.49 1.59 29.85
CA MET A 18 7.07 1.57 28.50
C MET A 18 7.01 0.18 27.90
N PHE A 19 7.05 0.09 26.57
CA PHE A 19 7.26 -1.19 25.91
C PHE A 19 8.70 -1.65 26.14
N VAL A 20 8.88 -2.93 26.44
CA VAL A 20 10.19 -3.56 26.54
C VAL A 20 10.29 -4.70 25.53
N VAL A 21 11.37 -4.73 24.76
CA VAL A 21 11.68 -5.81 23.82
C VAL A 21 12.91 -6.55 24.29
N LYS A 22 12.85 -7.88 24.24
CA LYS A 22 13.96 -8.80 24.53
C LYS A 22 14.09 -9.81 23.40
N ASN A 23 15.30 -10.09 22.95
CA ASN A 23 15.55 -11.18 22.01
C ASN A 23 15.90 -12.46 22.77
N ARG A 24 15.47 -13.61 22.25
CA ARG A 24 15.76 -14.91 22.88
C ARG A 24 17.27 -15.09 23.08
N GLY A 25 17.68 -15.47 24.28
CA GLY A 25 19.08 -15.71 24.63
C GLY A 25 19.95 -14.46 24.76
N LYS A 26 19.36 -13.25 24.69
CA LYS A 26 20.06 -11.98 24.96
C LYS A 26 19.47 -11.33 26.21
N ASP A 27 20.33 -10.91 27.13
CA ASP A 27 19.92 -10.16 28.33
C ASP A 27 19.61 -8.69 28.03
N GLN A 28 19.98 -8.21 26.85
CA GLN A 28 19.75 -6.83 26.45
C GLN A 28 18.24 -6.54 26.34
N LYS A 29 17.80 -5.52 27.08
CA LYS A 29 16.44 -4.99 27.04
C LYS A 29 16.43 -3.66 26.30
N HIS A 30 15.53 -3.51 25.34
CA HIS A 30 15.29 -2.23 24.68
C HIS A 30 13.97 -1.66 25.17
N LEU A 31 14.00 -0.42 25.66
CA LEU A 31 12.84 0.29 26.18
C LEU A 31 12.35 1.31 25.16
N PHE A 32 11.04 1.34 24.92
CA PHE A 32 10.40 2.26 24.00
C PHE A 32 9.28 3.02 24.70
N ALA A 33 9.44 4.34 24.77
CA ALA A 33 8.40 5.22 25.30
C ALA A 33 7.14 5.15 24.42
N VAL A 34 5.98 4.95 25.05
CA VAL A 34 4.70 4.74 24.38
C VAL A 34 4.38 5.85 23.37
N ARG A 35 4.59 7.11 23.76
CA ARG A 35 4.38 8.30 22.91
C ARG A 35 5.15 8.27 21.58
N ASN A 36 6.25 7.52 21.53
CA ASN A 36 7.07 7.42 20.33
C ASN A 36 6.63 6.27 19.42
N VAL A 37 5.86 5.31 19.92
CA VAL A 37 5.43 4.12 19.17
C VAL A 37 4.08 4.38 18.52
N ARG A 38 4.01 4.26 17.19
CA ARG A 38 2.79 4.47 16.40
C ARG A 38 2.11 3.17 15.99
N ALA A 39 2.88 2.09 15.85
CA ALA A 39 2.38 0.77 15.52
C ALA A 39 3.41 -0.28 15.95
N ILE A 40 2.93 -1.49 16.22
CA ILE A 40 3.73 -2.66 16.59
C ILE A 40 3.41 -3.77 15.60
N TYR A 41 4.44 -4.33 14.98
CA TYR A 41 4.36 -5.44 14.04
C TYR A 41 4.98 -6.68 14.67
N LEU A 42 4.19 -7.74 14.78
CA LEU A 42 4.62 -9.02 15.34
C LEU A 42 4.63 -10.05 14.21
N SER A 43 5.75 -10.72 14.02
CA SER A 43 5.87 -11.86 13.10
C SER A 43 6.68 -12.99 13.76
N ASN A 44 6.88 -14.10 13.05
CA ASN A 44 7.90 -15.11 13.34
C ASN A 44 7.93 -15.65 14.79
N GLY A 45 6.79 -16.05 15.37
CA GLY A 45 6.77 -16.72 16.68
C GLY A 45 7.24 -15.84 17.85
N VAL A 46 6.99 -14.53 17.76
CA VAL A 46 7.22 -13.58 18.86
C VAL A 46 6.18 -13.78 19.96
N ALA A 47 6.65 -13.76 21.21
CA ALA A 47 5.79 -13.82 22.39
C ALA A 47 5.41 -12.40 22.83
N VAL A 48 4.13 -12.18 23.15
CA VAL A 48 3.64 -10.89 23.65
C VAL A 48 2.93 -11.09 24.98
N SER A 49 3.26 -10.26 25.97
CA SER A 49 2.53 -10.25 27.23
C SER A 49 1.18 -9.55 27.09
N THR A 50 0.18 -10.02 27.85
CA THR A 50 -1.12 -9.34 27.95
C THR A 50 -0.96 -7.87 28.34
N GLY A 51 -0.03 -7.55 29.24
CA GLY A 51 0.25 -6.16 29.65
C GLY A 51 0.68 -5.26 28.47
N ALA A 52 1.47 -5.77 27.53
CA ALA A 52 1.88 -5.02 26.34
C ALA A 52 0.69 -4.76 25.41
N LEU A 53 -0.19 -5.75 25.21
CA LEU A 53 -1.42 -5.57 24.44
C LEU A 53 -2.34 -4.52 25.08
N TRP A 54 -2.50 -4.56 26.40
CA TRP A 54 -3.28 -3.54 27.13
C TRP A 54 -2.69 -2.14 27.00
N LEU A 55 -1.37 -2.01 27.14
CA LEU A 55 -0.68 -0.72 27.00
C LEU A 55 -0.86 -0.16 25.58
N ALA A 56 -0.75 -1.01 24.56
CA ALA A 56 -0.97 -0.62 23.18
C ALA A 56 -2.41 -0.17 22.94
N MET A 57 -3.40 -0.96 23.35
CA MET A 57 -4.83 -0.62 23.17
C MET A 57 -5.23 0.68 23.88
N ARG A 58 -4.78 0.90 25.13
CA ARG A 58 -5.09 2.12 25.90
C ARG A 58 -4.52 3.38 25.25
N ASN A 59 -3.44 3.25 24.49
CA ASN A 59 -2.79 4.36 23.80
C ASN A 59 -3.12 4.38 22.29
N GLN A 60 -4.13 3.61 21.85
CA GLN A 60 -4.56 3.51 20.45
C GLN A 60 -3.42 3.14 19.49
N ILE A 61 -2.48 2.31 19.98
CA ILE A 61 -1.36 1.79 19.18
C ILE A 61 -1.80 0.45 18.58
N PRO A 62 -1.96 0.34 17.26
CA PRO A 62 -2.28 -0.93 16.62
C PRO A 62 -1.15 -1.93 16.81
N VAL A 63 -1.53 -3.18 17.13
CA VAL A 63 -0.62 -4.34 17.12
C VAL A 63 -1.04 -5.25 15.98
N LEU A 64 -0.20 -5.35 14.95
CA LEU A 64 -0.45 -6.06 13.70
C LEU A 64 0.29 -7.41 13.74
N LEU A 65 -0.42 -8.50 13.45
CA LEU A 65 0.15 -9.81 13.21
C LEU A 65 0.45 -9.91 11.72
N VAL A 66 1.72 -9.97 11.35
CA VAL A 66 2.14 -9.98 9.95
C VAL A 66 2.84 -11.29 9.57
N ASN A 67 2.57 -11.75 8.35
CA ASN A 67 3.24 -12.93 7.80
C ASN A 67 4.63 -12.60 7.23
N HIS A 68 5.31 -13.61 6.72
CA HIS A 68 6.65 -13.49 6.11
C HIS A 68 6.67 -12.60 4.85
N MET A 69 5.51 -12.32 4.26
CA MET A 69 5.36 -11.37 3.13
C MET A 69 5.02 -9.95 3.60
N GLY A 70 5.02 -9.67 4.92
CA GLY A 70 4.71 -8.37 5.48
C GLY A 70 3.22 -8.00 5.42
N GLN A 71 2.34 -8.93 5.04
CA GLN A 71 0.90 -8.73 5.00
C GLN A 71 0.32 -8.94 6.41
N ALA A 72 -0.59 -8.06 6.83
CA ALA A 72 -1.31 -8.22 8.10
C ALA A 72 -2.38 -9.31 7.98
N GLU A 73 -2.24 -10.38 8.75
CA GLU A 73 -3.21 -11.49 8.85
C GLU A 73 -4.19 -11.28 10.01
N GLY A 74 -3.82 -10.45 10.98
CA GLY A 74 -4.67 -10.09 12.10
C GLY A 74 -4.22 -8.82 12.78
N GLN A 75 -5.07 -8.27 13.62
CA GLN A 75 -4.78 -7.07 14.38
C GLN A 75 -5.42 -7.15 15.77
N VAL A 76 -4.68 -6.76 16.79
CA VAL A 76 -5.23 -6.47 18.12
C VAL A 76 -5.51 -4.98 18.17
N TRP A 77 -6.77 -4.65 18.43
CA TRP A 77 -7.27 -3.28 18.51
C TRP A 77 -8.18 -3.14 19.73
N SER A 78 -8.36 -1.91 20.22
CA SER A 78 -9.28 -1.62 21.32
C SER A 78 -10.73 -1.95 20.93
N GLY A 79 -11.50 -2.60 21.80
CA GLY A 79 -12.94 -2.77 21.58
C GLY A 79 -13.73 -1.44 21.50
N GLN A 80 -13.09 -0.32 21.87
CA GLN A 80 -13.67 1.01 21.74
C GLN A 80 -13.54 1.51 20.30
N PHE A 81 -14.64 2.03 19.76
CA PHE A 81 -14.66 2.56 18.40
C PHE A 81 -13.76 3.80 18.30
N GLY A 82 -12.62 3.67 17.59
CA GLY A 82 -11.78 4.83 17.22
C GLY A 82 -12.44 5.73 16.17
N SER A 83 -13.44 5.20 15.45
CA SER A 83 -14.26 5.92 14.47
C SER A 83 -15.71 5.87 14.92
N ILE A 84 -16.30 7.05 15.14
CA ILE A 84 -17.71 7.21 15.50
C ILE A 84 -18.62 6.51 14.47
N ALA A 85 -19.70 5.86 14.91
CA ALA A 85 -20.66 5.16 14.04
C ALA A 85 -21.15 6.04 12.87
N THR A 86 -21.19 7.36 13.08
CA THR A 86 -21.43 8.39 12.08
C THR A 86 -20.51 8.28 10.86
N ILE A 87 -19.20 8.12 11.06
CA ILE A 87 -18.23 8.01 9.95
C ILE A 87 -18.50 6.75 9.13
N ARG A 88 -18.71 5.60 9.78
CA ARG A 88 -18.99 4.33 9.08
C ARG A 88 -20.28 4.40 8.27
N LYS A 89 -21.33 5.00 8.84
CA LYS A 89 -22.59 5.28 8.13
C LYS A 89 -22.34 6.16 6.91
N GLN A 90 -21.56 7.24 7.06
CA GLN A 90 -21.24 8.13 5.93
C GLN A 90 -20.36 7.46 4.88
N GLN A 91 -19.44 6.56 5.24
CA GLN A 91 -18.66 5.76 4.28
C GLN A 91 -19.55 4.85 3.43
N ALA A 92 -20.54 4.19 4.06
CA ALA A 92 -21.50 3.34 3.36
C ALA A 92 -22.43 4.15 2.43
N ILE A 93 -22.83 5.37 2.84
CA ILE A 93 -23.61 6.27 1.98
C ILE A 93 -22.74 6.79 0.83
N PHE A 94 -21.50 7.17 1.12
CA PHE A 94 -20.56 7.71 0.15
C PHE A 94 -20.25 6.71 -0.97
N SER A 95 -20.15 5.41 -0.67
CA SER A 95 -19.83 4.38 -1.68
C SER A 95 -20.85 4.31 -2.83
N GLY A 96 -22.10 4.73 -2.61
CA GLY A 96 -23.13 4.84 -3.65
C GLY A 96 -23.30 6.25 -4.23
N HIS A 97 -22.59 7.25 -3.71
CA HIS A 97 -22.76 8.65 -4.09
C HIS A 97 -21.92 9.00 -5.34
N PRO A 98 -22.39 9.85 -6.27
CA PRO A 98 -21.62 10.29 -7.45
C PRO A 98 -20.20 10.76 -7.15
N LYS A 99 -20.02 11.53 -6.06
CA LYS A 99 -18.73 11.97 -5.53
C LYS A 99 -17.73 10.85 -5.25
N ALA A 100 -18.14 9.60 -5.03
CA ALA A 100 -17.21 8.49 -4.90
C ALA A 100 -16.51 8.15 -6.22
N LEU A 101 -17.20 8.26 -7.36
CA LEU A 101 -16.58 8.09 -8.67
C LEU A 101 -15.65 9.26 -9.00
N GLU A 102 -16.02 10.49 -8.64
CA GLU A 102 -15.14 11.67 -8.79
C GLU A 102 -13.87 11.53 -7.92
N TRP A 103 -14.03 11.04 -6.68
CA TRP A 103 -12.90 10.76 -5.81
C TRP A 103 -12.01 9.64 -6.37
N LEU A 104 -12.61 8.56 -6.88
CA LEU A 104 -11.88 7.46 -7.51
C LEU A 104 -11.13 7.93 -8.76
N GLN A 105 -11.78 8.73 -9.62
CA GLN A 105 -11.18 9.38 -10.78
C GLN A 105 -9.95 10.20 -10.36
N HIS A 106 -10.08 11.02 -9.31
CA HIS A 106 -8.96 11.81 -8.79
C HIS A 106 -7.80 10.92 -8.33
N LEU A 107 -8.07 9.86 -7.57
CA LEU A 107 -7.03 8.91 -7.12
C LEU A 107 -6.30 8.24 -8.29
N MET A 108 -7.04 7.78 -9.31
CA MET A 108 -6.45 7.15 -10.49
C MET A 108 -5.60 8.14 -11.30
N LEU A 109 -6.09 9.39 -11.45
CA LEU A 109 -5.34 10.46 -12.10
C LEU A 109 -4.02 10.75 -11.37
N GLN A 110 -4.05 10.87 -10.04
CA GLN A 110 -2.84 11.09 -9.23
C GLN A 110 -1.85 9.93 -9.37
N LYS A 111 -2.33 8.68 -9.36
CA LYS A 111 -1.49 7.50 -9.58
C LYS A 111 -0.72 7.59 -10.90
N ILE A 112 -1.42 7.88 -12.00
CA ILE A 112 -0.81 7.99 -13.33
C ILE A 112 0.20 9.14 -13.39
N LYS A 113 -0.14 10.30 -12.81
CA LYS A 113 0.76 11.46 -12.72
C LYS A 113 2.04 11.14 -11.97
N HIS A 114 1.94 10.49 -10.81
CA HIS A 114 3.11 10.09 -10.02
C HIS A 114 3.98 9.06 -10.76
N GLN A 115 3.36 8.08 -11.42
CA GLN A 115 4.08 7.10 -12.24
C GLN A 115 4.84 7.76 -13.40
N LYS A 116 4.21 8.69 -14.13
CA LYS A 116 4.87 9.48 -15.18
C LYS A 116 6.01 10.32 -14.64
N ALA A 117 5.80 11.01 -13.52
CA ALA A 117 6.83 11.83 -12.89
C ALA A 117 8.05 10.99 -12.48
N LEU A 118 7.83 9.77 -11.98
CA LEU A 118 8.91 8.84 -11.65
C LEU A 118 9.66 8.37 -12.90
N LEU A 119 8.96 8.06 -14.00
CA LEU A 119 9.62 7.72 -15.27
C LEU A 119 10.47 8.90 -15.79
N HIS A 120 9.95 10.12 -15.80
CA HIS A 120 10.75 11.30 -16.16
C HIS A 120 11.92 11.56 -15.22
N LYS A 121 11.83 11.15 -13.95
CA LYS A 121 12.97 11.19 -13.03
C LYS A 121 14.06 10.20 -13.47
N PHE A 122 13.69 8.97 -13.87
CA PHE A 122 14.65 7.99 -14.39
C PHE A 122 15.21 8.36 -15.76
N GLU A 123 14.45 9.08 -16.59
CA GLU A 123 14.92 9.64 -17.85
C GLU A 123 16.11 10.60 -17.65
N LYS A 124 16.21 11.28 -16.50
CA LYS A 124 17.32 12.18 -16.19
C LYS A 124 18.59 11.47 -15.73
N LEU A 125 18.56 10.15 -15.53
CA LEU A 125 19.76 9.39 -15.16
C LEU A 125 20.76 9.37 -16.33
N PRO A 126 22.07 9.57 -16.06
CA PRO A 126 23.10 9.57 -17.10
C PRO A 126 23.23 8.19 -17.76
N ASP A 127 23.30 7.13 -16.95
CA ASP A 127 23.60 5.75 -17.41
C ASP A 127 22.35 4.89 -17.63
N LYS A 128 21.24 5.49 -18.05
CA LYS A 128 20.01 4.74 -18.34
C LYS A 128 20.19 3.83 -19.58
N PRO A 129 19.71 2.57 -19.55
CA PRO A 129 19.79 1.66 -20.69
C PRO A 129 19.14 2.20 -21.96
N GLU A 130 19.69 1.86 -23.13
CA GLU A 130 19.14 2.25 -24.44
C GLU A 130 17.71 1.72 -24.64
N ALA A 131 17.43 0.49 -24.20
CA ALA A 131 16.09 -0.10 -24.23
C ALA A 131 15.05 0.78 -23.50
N TYR A 132 15.43 1.44 -22.40
CA TYR A 132 14.55 2.36 -21.69
C TYR A 132 14.30 3.64 -22.51
N ARG A 133 15.33 4.19 -23.15
CA ARG A 133 15.22 5.39 -24.00
C ARG A 133 14.25 5.15 -25.16
N GLN A 134 14.29 3.96 -25.76
CA GLN A 134 13.41 3.59 -26.87
C GLN A 134 11.96 3.31 -26.43
N GLN A 135 11.76 2.66 -25.28
CA GLN A 135 10.43 2.30 -24.78
C GLN A 135 9.69 3.49 -24.16
N LEU A 136 10.40 4.46 -23.59
CA LEU A 136 9.82 5.56 -22.81
C LEU A 136 8.83 6.44 -23.60
N PRO A 137 9.11 6.92 -24.83
CA PRO A 137 8.18 7.78 -25.57
C PRO A 137 6.80 7.13 -25.78
N GLN A 138 6.77 5.85 -26.15
CA GLN A 138 5.53 5.09 -26.32
C GLN A 138 4.76 5.00 -24.99
N THR A 139 5.47 4.70 -23.89
CA THR A 139 4.86 4.60 -22.56
C THR A 139 4.26 5.93 -22.11
N ILE A 140 4.99 7.03 -22.25
CA ILE A 140 4.49 8.36 -21.87
C ILE A 140 3.28 8.76 -22.72
N GLN A 141 3.27 8.45 -24.02
CA GLN A 141 2.13 8.74 -24.88
C GLN A 141 0.88 7.96 -24.45
N VAL A 142 1.01 6.65 -24.18
CA VAL A 142 -0.13 5.84 -23.70
C VAL A 142 -0.63 6.36 -22.36
N MET A 143 0.27 6.65 -21.42
CA MET A 143 -0.11 7.16 -20.10
C MET A 143 -0.75 8.55 -20.19
N LYS A 144 -0.30 9.43 -21.09
CA LYS A 144 -0.93 10.74 -21.37
C LYS A 144 -2.34 10.58 -21.92
N ASN A 145 -2.56 9.66 -22.86
CA ASN A 145 -3.90 9.37 -23.38
C ASN A 145 -4.84 8.87 -22.27
N MET A 146 -4.35 8.01 -21.35
CA MET A 146 -5.16 7.54 -20.22
C MET A 146 -5.43 8.66 -19.21
N GLU A 147 -4.44 9.52 -18.94
CA GLU A 147 -4.58 10.71 -18.11
C GLU A 147 -5.66 11.65 -18.65
N GLU A 148 -5.66 11.92 -19.96
CA GLU A 148 -6.67 12.75 -20.63
C GLU A 148 -8.06 12.14 -20.54
N ARG A 149 -8.21 10.82 -20.69
CA ARG A 149 -9.49 10.12 -20.48
C ARG A 149 -10.01 10.29 -19.07
N PHE A 150 -9.14 10.14 -18.05
CA PHE A 150 -9.52 10.41 -16.67
C PHE A 150 -9.86 11.89 -16.48
N ALA A 151 -9.07 12.83 -16.99
CA ALA A 151 -9.31 14.27 -16.79
C ALA A 151 -10.62 14.74 -17.45
N ASN A 152 -10.97 14.17 -18.59
CA ASN A 152 -12.17 14.54 -19.36
C ASN A 152 -13.43 13.76 -18.95
N TRP A 153 -13.30 12.70 -18.14
CA TRP A 153 -14.46 11.97 -17.64
C TRP A 153 -15.30 12.87 -16.73
N LYS A 154 -16.62 12.84 -16.94
CA LYS A 154 -17.60 13.54 -16.11
C LYS A 154 -18.71 12.57 -15.75
N TYR A 155 -19.29 12.77 -14.57
CA TYR A 155 -20.46 12.00 -14.17
C TYR A 155 -21.60 12.24 -15.18
N PRO A 156 -22.18 11.20 -15.79
CA PRO A 156 -23.27 11.35 -16.74
C PRO A 156 -24.49 12.04 -16.13
N THR A 157 -25.05 13.02 -16.82
CA THR A 157 -26.27 13.75 -16.40
C THR A 157 -27.56 13.24 -17.05
N LEU A 158 -27.44 12.27 -17.95
CA LEU A 158 -28.57 11.60 -18.60
C LEU A 158 -29.37 10.75 -17.60
N PRO A 159 -30.65 10.41 -17.89
CA PRO A 159 -31.51 9.63 -17.00
C PRO A 159 -31.11 8.15 -16.99
N ILE A 160 -29.90 7.88 -16.49
CA ILE A 160 -29.31 6.54 -16.35
C ILE A 160 -29.35 6.19 -14.85
N LYS A 161 -29.63 4.93 -14.53
CA LYS A 161 -29.65 4.49 -13.13
C LYS A 161 -28.24 4.62 -12.52
N PRO A 162 -28.09 5.14 -11.28
CA PRO A 162 -26.77 5.32 -10.65
C PRO A 162 -25.90 4.05 -10.62
N GLN A 163 -26.52 2.87 -10.48
CA GLN A 163 -25.82 1.58 -10.48
C GLN A 163 -25.19 1.26 -11.85
N GLU A 164 -25.88 1.58 -12.95
CA GLU A 164 -25.37 1.36 -14.30
C GLU A 164 -24.19 2.30 -14.59
N ILE A 165 -24.30 3.56 -14.16
CA ILE A 165 -23.19 4.53 -14.23
C ILE A 165 -21.98 3.99 -13.47
N TRP A 166 -22.17 3.48 -12.25
CA TRP A 166 -21.09 2.92 -11.45
C TRP A 166 -20.38 1.75 -12.15
N ILE A 167 -21.14 0.79 -12.69
CA ILE A 167 -20.58 -0.37 -13.38
C ILE A 167 -19.76 0.07 -14.60
N GLN A 168 -20.32 0.94 -15.44
CA GLN A 168 -19.65 1.41 -16.66
C GLN A 168 -18.39 2.25 -16.34
N ALA A 169 -18.50 3.16 -15.38
CA ALA A 169 -17.39 4.02 -14.96
C ALA A 169 -16.26 3.19 -14.35
N THR A 170 -16.55 2.29 -13.41
CA THR A 170 -15.52 1.46 -12.77
C THR A 170 -14.86 0.48 -13.76
N ALA A 171 -15.61 -0.07 -14.72
CA ALA A 171 -15.04 -0.87 -15.80
C ALA A 171 -14.08 -0.05 -16.67
N SER A 172 -14.49 1.16 -17.06
CA SER A 172 -13.65 2.09 -17.84
C SER A 172 -12.39 2.50 -17.08
N PHE A 173 -12.52 2.85 -15.81
CA PHE A 173 -11.41 3.25 -14.95
C PHE A 173 -10.39 2.14 -14.78
N ARG A 174 -10.83 0.89 -14.56
CA ARG A 174 -9.93 -0.28 -14.51
C ARG A 174 -9.22 -0.49 -15.85
N GLY A 175 -9.92 -0.30 -16.97
CA GLY A 175 -9.32 -0.41 -18.30
C GLY A 175 -8.22 0.63 -18.54
N TRP A 176 -8.50 1.89 -18.19
CA TRP A 176 -7.55 3.00 -18.38
C TRP A 176 -6.35 2.89 -17.43
N GLU A 177 -6.60 2.63 -16.15
CA GLU A 177 -5.56 2.43 -15.14
C GLU A 177 -4.70 1.20 -15.48
N GLY A 178 -5.33 0.08 -15.83
CA GLY A 178 -4.63 -1.15 -16.18
C GLY A 178 -3.72 -0.97 -17.40
N ASN A 179 -4.18 -0.25 -18.42
CA ASN A 179 -3.37 0.05 -19.59
C ASN A 179 -2.18 0.98 -19.25
N ALA A 180 -2.41 2.04 -18.48
CA ALA A 180 -1.32 2.91 -18.01
C ALA A 180 -0.30 2.13 -17.16
N SER A 181 -0.75 1.32 -16.20
CA SER A 181 0.10 0.49 -15.35
C SER A 181 0.88 -0.55 -16.16
N LYS A 182 0.28 -1.18 -17.17
CA LYS A 182 0.96 -2.14 -18.05
C LYS A 182 2.19 -1.51 -18.72
N TYR A 183 2.02 -0.36 -19.35
CA TYR A 183 3.13 0.34 -20.01
C TYR A 183 4.14 0.92 -19.02
N TYR A 184 3.68 1.42 -17.87
CA TYR A 184 4.55 1.86 -16.78
C TYR A 184 5.50 0.75 -16.34
N PHE A 185 4.98 -0.44 -16.01
CA PHE A 185 5.81 -1.57 -15.59
C PHE A 185 6.67 -2.10 -16.75
N LYS A 186 6.17 -2.09 -18.00
CA LYS A 186 6.99 -2.44 -19.17
C LYS A 186 8.23 -1.55 -19.29
N SER A 187 8.08 -0.24 -19.16
CA SER A 187 9.22 0.69 -19.13
C SER A 187 10.13 0.45 -17.93
N LEU A 188 9.56 0.24 -16.74
CA LEU A 188 10.34 0.00 -15.53
C LEU A 188 11.20 -1.27 -15.64
N ALA A 189 10.70 -2.32 -16.30
CA ALA A 189 11.45 -3.55 -16.54
C ALA A 189 12.73 -3.31 -17.36
N THR A 190 12.71 -2.38 -18.32
CA THR A 190 13.89 -2.05 -19.15
C THR A 190 14.98 -1.27 -18.41
N LEU A 191 14.69 -0.76 -17.20
CA LEU A 191 15.69 -0.14 -16.32
C LEU A 191 16.44 -1.16 -15.46
N LEU A 192 15.90 -2.37 -15.32
CA LEU A 192 16.47 -3.37 -14.41
C LEU A 192 17.57 -4.17 -15.12
N PRO A 193 18.62 -4.57 -14.38
CA PRO A 193 19.58 -5.56 -14.86
C PRO A 193 18.89 -6.88 -15.26
N PRO A 194 19.43 -7.64 -16.23
CA PRO A 194 18.81 -8.88 -16.72
C PRO A 194 18.42 -9.88 -15.63
N GLN A 195 19.23 -10.01 -14.57
CA GLN A 195 18.96 -10.92 -13.46
C GLN A 195 17.75 -10.52 -12.58
N PHE A 196 17.30 -9.27 -12.68
CA PHE A 196 16.11 -8.76 -11.98
C PHE A 196 14.98 -8.39 -12.95
N ALA A 197 15.17 -8.66 -14.25
CA ALA A 197 14.15 -8.39 -15.25
C ALA A 197 12.91 -9.28 -15.01
N TYR A 198 11.76 -8.73 -15.33
CA TYR A 198 10.47 -9.38 -15.18
C TYR A 198 9.61 -9.11 -16.41
N THR A 199 8.65 -9.98 -16.69
CA THR A 199 7.79 -9.88 -17.89
C THR A 199 6.58 -8.96 -17.66
N GLY A 200 6.11 -8.88 -16.41
CA GLY A 200 5.01 -8.01 -15.99
C GLY A 200 4.76 -8.10 -14.48
N ARG A 201 3.85 -7.27 -13.98
CA ARG A 201 3.50 -7.28 -12.55
C ARG A 201 2.75 -8.57 -12.20
N SER A 202 3.30 -9.39 -11.31
CA SER A 202 2.62 -10.56 -10.73
C SER A 202 2.49 -10.44 -9.22
N ARG A 203 1.29 -10.67 -8.69
CA ARG A 203 1.02 -10.59 -7.23
C ARG A 203 1.13 -11.95 -6.55
N HIS A 204 0.33 -12.93 -6.93
CA HIS A 204 0.37 -14.26 -6.31
C HIS A 204 0.17 -15.37 -7.35
N PRO A 205 1.17 -16.23 -7.57
CA PRO A 205 2.55 -16.20 -7.05
C PRO A 205 3.45 -15.20 -7.81
N ALA A 206 4.45 -14.63 -7.12
CA ALA A 206 5.57 -13.95 -7.77
C ALA A 206 6.73 -14.92 -7.93
N TYR A 207 7.26 -15.03 -9.15
CA TYR A 207 8.36 -15.95 -9.47
C TYR A 207 9.69 -15.23 -9.67
N ASP A 208 9.67 -13.90 -9.75
CA ASP A 208 10.85 -13.06 -9.91
C ASP A 208 11.13 -12.24 -8.63
N PRO A 209 12.41 -11.87 -8.39
CA PRO A 209 12.80 -11.10 -7.22
C PRO A 209 12.14 -9.71 -7.15
N PHE A 210 11.90 -9.07 -8.30
CA PHE A 210 11.34 -7.72 -8.36
C PHE A 210 9.88 -7.69 -7.91
N ASN A 211 9.05 -8.60 -8.41
CA ASN A 211 7.66 -8.75 -7.98
C ASN A 211 7.56 -9.19 -6.53
N SER A 212 8.45 -10.07 -6.07
CA SER A 212 8.53 -10.49 -4.67
C SER A 212 8.79 -9.30 -3.74
N LEU A 213 9.79 -8.48 -4.07
CA LEU A 213 10.09 -7.25 -3.33
C LEU A 213 8.90 -6.28 -3.35
N LEU A 214 8.32 -6.03 -4.52
CA LEU A 214 7.15 -5.14 -4.62
C LEU A 214 5.96 -5.66 -3.80
N ASN A 215 5.68 -6.96 -3.82
CA ASN A 215 4.61 -7.56 -3.02
C ASN A 215 4.84 -7.32 -1.52
N TYR A 216 6.07 -7.51 -1.05
CA TYR A 216 6.44 -7.23 0.33
C TYR A 216 6.24 -5.75 0.69
N LEU A 217 6.74 -4.83 -0.14
CA LEU A 217 6.56 -3.38 0.06
C LEU A 217 5.08 -2.97 0.03
N TYR A 218 4.27 -3.56 -0.84
CA TYR A 218 2.82 -3.35 -0.86
C TYR A 218 2.15 -3.94 0.39
N GLY A 219 2.54 -5.13 0.85
CA GLY A 219 2.03 -5.72 2.10
C GLY A 219 2.27 -4.81 3.30
N MET A 220 3.49 -4.28 3.43
CA MET A 220 3.81 -3.31 4.48
C MET A 220 2.99 -2.04 4.37
N THR A 221 2.81 -1.46 3.18
CA THR A 221 2.02 -0.22 3.02
C THR A 221 0.53 -0.44 3.24
N TYR A 222 -0.03 -1.61 2.90
CA TYR A 222 -1.43 -1.95 3.18
C TYR A 222 -1.71 -2.00 4.69
N SER A 223 -0.74 -2.43 5.48
CA SER A 223 -0.89 -2.48 6.94
C SER A 223 -0.92 -1.10 7.62
N MET A 224 -0.55 -0.04 6.89
CA MET A 224 -0.49 1.34 7.37
C MET A 224 -1.71 2.18 6.96
N ALA A 225 -2.57 1.63 6.09
CA ALA A 225 -3.72 2.33 5.51
C ALA A 225 -5.01 2.14 6.33
#